data_AF-A0A7K1S6X1-F1
#
_entry.id   AF-A0A7K1S6X1-F1
#
_cell.length_a   1.000
_cell.length_b   1.000
_cell.length_c   1.000
_cell.angle_alpha   90.00
_cell.angle_beta   90.00
_cell.angle_gamma   90.00
#
_symmetry.space_group_name_H-M   'P 1'
#
loop_
_entity.id
_entity.type
_entity.pdbx_description
1 polymer ?
#
loop_
_entity_poly.entity_id
_entity_poly.type
_entity_poly.pdbx_seq_one_letter_code
_entity_poly.pdbx_strand_id
1 'polypeptide(L)'
;MRIIFFLSILFIPCVAQAQKSPVRSPIELGQSSDVNLITKPDGFWYTKTRAGKEIPLKVNPKTNNLTIYQSVFALRNSVLTNNVAPSIINITDEGKQGVFVLDSSDNTTPDNMGTVLVTRSGLRYKRTINEAISVRWFGAKGDGSNTDDSPAIQAAINFATELQDPAKDGIFSSKWKGRDLIIYLPLGIYKVNKTIHISGTVKLQGNSGGAYAGTQLIQGTPGISMISLDAGTDGISNATVIENIIFKSGSPKQNPGVAQIIIGTSNGNSNYIRNCWFQTPENLAIWITKGGDIQISGCTFDILPFQAIAIGKIGMPSVVDVSITNNTFFEVALDIIRIYSAKGVTISGNRISNSIGARHATTFVNGYGADIITSLTITGNEYTNVRNFLHLPINLFGCAINGNTGYNTDGFFVKINQNGIVYGVSITGNSIYSNAETKINRLIDISDHSALQGSTIVGNSFYSMIVPQTNAISMPNANNINNEIGLNSFTSFTTPYAVYSPAQNGIFNFKSYISIDGKTPSIGNILYYDGKKWTQLQRGNEGQILKIISGVPTWSNP
;
A
#
# COMPACT_ATOMS: atom_id res chain seq x y z
N MET A 1 -20.33 -11.02 51.95
CA MET A 1 -19.97 -12.16 51.09
C MET A 1 -18.89 -11.70 50.12
N ARG A 2 -17.61 -11.88 50.50
CA ARG A 2 -16.44 -11.40 49.73
C ARG A 2 -15.88 -12.59 48.95
N ILE A 3 -16.02 -12.56 47.63
CA ILE A 3 -15.46 -13.56 46.72
C ILE A 3 -14.02 -13.11 46.40
N ILE A 4 -13.05 -13.85 46.92
CA ILE A 4 -11.62 -13.68 46.65
C ILE A 4 -11.32 -14.55 45.41
N PHE A 5 -11.02 -13.92 44.28
CA PHE A 5 -10.49 -14.62 43.11
C PHE A 5 -8.98 -14.85 43.32
N PHE A 6 -8.61 -16.10 43.56
CA PHE A 6 -7.21 -16.55 43.52
C PHE A 6 -6.80 -16.75 42.07
N LEU A 7 -6.04 -15.79 41.51
CA LEU A 7 -5.38 -15.94 40.22
C LEU A 7 -4.02 -16.60 40.45
N SER A 8 -3.96 -17.92 40.33
CA SER A 8 -2.71 -18.68 40.35
C SER A 8 -1.96 -18.49 39.03
N ILE A 9 -0.99 -17.57 39.03
CA ILE A 9 -0.02 -17.41 37.95
C ILE A 9 0.94 -18.60 38.00
N LEU A 10 0.77 -19.54 37.06
CA LEU A 10 1.73 -20.59 36.77
C LEU A 10 2.99 -19.95 36.17
N PHE A 11 3.99 -19.72 37.02
CA PHE A 11 5.37 -19.48 36.58
C PHE A 11 5.90 -20.75 35.93
N ILE A 12 5.93 -20.79 34.60
CA ILE A 12 6.72 -21.76 33.85
C ILE A 12 8.17 -21.26 33.92
N PRO A 13 9.10 -21.97 34.59
CA PRO A 13 10.50 -21.64 34.47
C PRO A 13 10.91 -21.91 33.02
N CYS A 14 11.22 -20.83 32.29
CA CYS A 14 11.90 -20.92 31.02
C CYS A 14 13.25 -21.58 31.29
N VAL A 15 13.35 -22.88 31.02
CA VAL A 15 14.60 -23.62 31.03
C VAL A 15 15.48 -22.93 30.00
N ALA A 16 16.49 -22.21 30.50
CA ALA A 16 17.55 -21.66 29.69
C ALA A 16 18.15 -22.82 28.89
N GLN A 17 17.81 -22.87 27.60
CA GLN A 17 18.43 -23.76 26.65
C GLN A 17 19.90 -23.36 26.61
N ALA A 18 20.75 -24.23 27.15
CA ALA A 18 22.19 -24.10 27.12
C ALA A 18 22.62 -23.61 25.73
N GLN A 19 23.31 -22.46 25.69
CA GLN A 19 24.03 -22.03 24.50
C GLN A 19 24.88 -23.22 24.05
N LYS A 20 24.49 -23.84 22.93
CA LYS A 20 25.41 -24.67 22.17
C LYS A 20 26.61 -23.79 21.90
N SER A 21 27.76 -24.18 22.46
CA SER A 21 29.06 -23.65 22.04
C SER A 21 29.07 -23.61 20.52
N PRO A 22 29.59 -22.54 19.88
CA PRO A 22 29.69 -22.51 18.44
C PRO A 22 30.47 -23.77 18.03
N VAL A 23 29.79 -24.64 17.29
CA VAL A 23 30.45 -25.73 16.58
C VAL A 23 31.49 -25.04 15.73
N ARG A 24 32.77 -25.19 16.08
CA ARG A 24 33.87 -24.86 15.17
C ARG A 24 33.54 -25.59 13.88
N SER A 25 33.40 -24.82 12.79
CA SER A 25 33.34 -25.38 11.45
C SER A 25 34.43 -26.44 11.30
N PRO A 26 34.15 -27.57 10.62
CA PRO A 26 35.19 -28.53 10.28
C PRO A 26 36.36 -27.75 9.69
N ILE A 27 37.54 -27.89 10.30
CA ILE A 27 38.78 -27.46 9.65
C ILE A 27 38.84 -28.31 8.38
N GLU A 28 38.59 -27.68 7.24
CA GLU A 28 38.87 -28.27 5.95
C GLU A 28 40.39 -28.53 5.90
N LEU A 29 40.77 -29.77 6.20
CA LEU A 29 42.04 -30.34 5.81
C LEU A 29 42.04 -30.44 4.28
N GLY A 30 42.38 -29.32 3.63
CA GLY A 30 42.40 -29.24 2.18
C GLY A 30 42.52 -27.83 1.57
N GLN A 31 42.61 -26.75 2.36
CA GLN A 31 42.84 -25.43 1.79
C GLN A 31 44.22 -25.31 1.14
N SER A 32 44.19 -25.37 -0.19
CA SER A 32 45.20 -24.86 -1.12
C SER A 32 45.65 -23.46 -0.67
N SER A 33 46.89 -23.40 -0.16
CA SER A 33 47.76 -22.22 0.02
C SER A 33 47.10 -20.84 -0.13
N ASP A 34 46.82 -20.19 1.00
CA ASP A 34 46.45 -18.78 1.07
C ASP A 34 47.51 -17.89 0.38
N VAL A 35 47.17 -17.38 -0.80
CA VAL A 35 47.96 -16.35 -1.49
C VAL A 35 47.34 -15.00 -1.16
N ASN A 36 47.97 -14.27 -0.23
CA ASN A 36 47.59 -12.88 0.04
C ASN A 36 48.03 -12.00 -1.14
N LEU A 37 47.05 -11.40 -1.81
CA LEU A 37 47.25 -10.38 -2.84
C LEU A 37 47.36 -9.01 -2.17
N ILE A 38 48.50 -8.35 -2.35
CA ILE A 38 48.76 -7.01 -1.79
C ILE A 38 49.03 -6.05 -2.94
N THR A 39 48.37 -4.88 -2.91
CA THR A 39 48.62 -3.77 -3.84
C THR A 39 49.68 -2.84 -3.28
N LYS A 40 50.64 -2.45 -4.12
CA LYS A 40 51.69 -1.47 -3.77
C LYS A 40 51.53 -0.17 -4.60
N PRO A 41 52.19 0.93 -4.19
CA PRO A 41 52.12 2.22 -4.91
C PRO A 41 52.60 2.19 -6.38
N ASP A 42 53.26 1.12 -6.80
CA ASP A 42 53.72 0.90 -8.17
C ASP A 42 52.64 0.34 -9.12
N GLY A 43 51.43 0.06 -8.61
CA GLY A 43 50.29 -0.39 -9.40
C GLY A 43 50.32 -1.87 -9.77
N PHE A 44 51.28 -2.65 -9.24
CA PHE A 44 51.36 -4.09 -9.49
C PHE A 44 50.75 -4.91 -8.35
N TRP A 45 50.21 -6.08 -8.71
CA TRP A 45 49.78 -7.08 -7.77
C TRP A 45 50.95 -8.01 -7.42
N TYR A 46 51.13 -8.27 -6.13
CA TYR A 46 52.18 -9.15 -5.64
C TYR A 46 51.57 -10.39 -5.00
N THR A 47 52.15 -11.55 -5.30
CA THR A 47 51.89 -12.77 -4.55
C THR A 47 53.00 -12.96 -3.54
N LYS A 48 52.64 -13.16 -2.28
CA LYS A 48 53.60 -13.45 -1.22
C LYS A 48 53.56 -14.94 -0.91
N THR A 49 54.60 -15.65 -1.34
CA THR A 49 54.77 -17.06 -0.98
C THR A 49 55.11 -17.17 0.51
N ARG A 50 54.80 -18.32 1.14
CA ARG A 50 55.11 -18.59 2.56
C ARG A 50 56.60 -18.44 2.90
N ALA A 51 57.47 -18.55 1.90
CA ALA A 51 58.91 -18.33 1.99
C ALA A 51 59.31 -16.83 2.00
N GLY A 52 58.36 -15.90 2.05
CA GLY A 52 58.61 -14.45 2.15
C GLY A 52 59.07 -13.78 0.84
N LYS A 53 59.37 -14.56 -0.21
CA LYS A 53 59.73 -14.02 -1.52
C LYS A 53 58.48 -13.49 -2.22
N GLU A 54 58.43 -12.17 -2.35
CA GLU A 54 57.41 -11.46 -3.11
C GLU A 54 57.75 -11.59 -4.60
N ILE A 55 56.82 -12.18 -5.35
CA ILE A 55 56.96 -12.31 -6.80
C ILE A 55 56.02 -11.26 -7.42
N PRO A 56 56.55 -10.26 -8.16
CA PRO A 56 55.71 -9.35 -8.90
C PRO A 56 54.94 -10.15 -9.94
N LEU A 57 53.61 -10.05 -9.93
CA LEU A 57 52.81 -10.52 -11.04
C LEU A 57 53.03 -9.52 -12.18
N LYS A 58 54.09 -9.73 -12.98
CA LYS A 58 54.40 -8.88 -14.15
C LYS A 58 53.29 -9.04 -15.18
N VAL A 59 52.28 -8.17 -15.11
CA VAL A 59 51.35 -7.97 -16.21
C VAL A 59 52.08 -7.11 -17.24
N ASN A 60 52.48 -7.69 -18.36
CA ASN A 60 53.14 -6.96 -19.44
C ASN A 60 52.11 -6.02 -20.11
N PRO A 61 52.24 -4.69 -19.99
CA PRO A 61 51.25 -3.75 -20.52
C PRO A 61 51.29 -3.62 -22.06
N LYS A 62 52.25 -4.25 -22.75
CA LYS A 62 52.40 -4.20 -24.22
C LYS A 62 51.92 -5.45 -24.95
N THR A 63 51.61 -6.53 -24.24
CA THR A 63 50.93 -7.70 -24.80
C THR A 63 49.51 -7.70 -24.28
N ASN A 64 48.53 -7.82 -25.18
CA ASN A 64 47.07 -7.95 -24.98
C ASN A 64 46.65 -9.13 -24.05
N ASN A 65 47.36 -9.37 -22.95
CA ASN A 65 47.05 -10.44 -22.01
C ASN A 65 45.95 -9.93 -21.08
N LEU A 66 44.70 -9.92 -21.58
CA LEU A 66 43.58 -9.95 -20.67
C LEU A 66 43.72 -11.23 -19.83
N THR A 67 43.87 -11.05 -18.53
CA THR A 67 43.64 -12.15 -17.58
C THR A 67 42.15 -12.49 -17.57
N ILE A 68 41.81 -13.65 -17.03
CA ILE A 68 40.42 -14.06 -16.79
C ILE A 68 39.66 -12.97 -15.99
N TYR A 69 40.34 -12.12 -15.21
CA TYR A 69 39.74 -11.03 -14.46
C TYR A 69 40.02 -9.67 -15.11
N GLN A 70 38.97 -8.91 -15.41
CA GLN A 70 39.07 -7.63 -16.10
C GLN A 70 38.19 -6.57 -15.45
N SER A 71 38.63 -5.31 -15.52
CA SER A 71 37.68 -4.22 -15.35
C SER A 71 36.91 -3.98 -16.66
N VAL A 72 35.71 -3.40 -16.57
CA VAL A 72 34.92 -2.97 -17.73
C VAL A 72 35.75 -2.03 -18.61
N PHE A 73 36.48 -1.09 -18.00
CA PHE A 73 37.35 -0.17 -18.73
C PHE A 73 38.49 -0.89 -19.46
N ALA A 74 39.16 -1.85 -18.82
CA ALA A 74 40.25 -2.60 -19.44
C ALA A 74 39.75 -3.46 -20.61
N LEU A 75 38.63 -4.17 -20.43
CA LEU A 75 38.02 -4.97 -21.49
C LEU A 75 37.63 -4.12 -22.70
N ARG A 76 36.91 -3.01 -22.47
CA ARG A 76 36.41 -2.15 -23.56
C ARG A 76 37.53 -1.48 -24.35
N ASN A 77 38.67 -1.21 -23.72
CA ASN A 77 39.85 -0.66 -24.41
C ASN A 77 40.73 -1.72 -25.08
N SER A 78 40.46 -3.01 -24.89
CA SER A 78 41.25 -4.09 -25.48
C SER A 78 41.09 -4.15 -27.01
N VAL A 79 42.18 -4.48 -27.70
CA VAL A 79 42.23 -4.63 -29.17
C VAL A 79 42.50 -6.10 -29.49
N LEU A 80 41.59 -6.98 -29.07
CA LEU A 80 41.72 -8.43 -29.25
C LEU A 80 41.19 -8.88 -30.62
N THR A 81 41.72 -9.99 -31.13
CA THR A 81 41.11 -10.72 -32.25
C THR A 81 40.42 -11.98 -31.72
N ASN A 82 39.47 -12.55 -32.48
CA ASN A 82 38.77 -13.78 -32.09
C ASN A 82 39.73 -14.93 -31.72
N ASN A 83 40.90 -15.03 -32.37
CA ASN A 83 41.85 -16.12 -32.15
C ASN A 83 42.62 -16.03 -30.82
N VAL A 84 42.65 -14.86 -30.18
CA VAL A 84 43.40 -14.63 -28.95
C VAL A 84 42.53 -14.16 -27.79
N ALA A 85 41.27 -13.80 -28.07
CA ALA A 85 40.32 -13.36 -27.07
C ALA A 85 39.93 -14.54 -26.15
N PRO A 86 39.99 -14.39 -24.81
CA PRO A 86 39.49 -15.41 -23.90
C PRO A 86 38.00 -15.67 -24.16
N SER A 87 37.58 -16.93 -24.22
CA SER A 87 36.16 -17.28 -24.41
C SER A 87 35.29 -16.88 -23.21
N ILE A 88 35.90 -16.77 -22.02
CA ILE A 88 35.24 -16.40 -20.77
C ILE A 88 36.12 -15.39 -20.03
N ILE A 89 35.47 -14.36 -19.48
CA ILE A 89 36.09 -13.38 -18.60
C ILE A 89 35.20 -13.12 -17.38
N ASN A 90 35.79 -12.64 -16.30
CA ASN A 90 35.16 -12.23 -15.05
C ASN A 90 35.39 -10.73 -14.87
N ILE A 91 34.30 -9.96 -14.79
CA ILE A 91 34.39 -8.53 -14.47
C ILE A 91 34.61 -8.35 -12.97
N THR A 92 35.49 -7.40 -12.59
CA THR A 92 35.86 -7.15 -11.19
C THR A 92 35.41 -5.80 -10.64
N ASP A 93 34.91 -4.88 -11.47
CA ASP A 93 34.40 -3.59 -11.00
C ASP A 93 33.28 -3.80 -9.98
N GLU A 94 33.32 -2.98 -8.91
CA GLU A 94 32.33 -3.04 -7.84
C GLU A 94 30.90 -2.83 -8.36
N GLY A 95 29.99 -3.73 -8.01
CA GLY A 95 28.60 -3.71 -8.45
C GLY A 95 28.39 -4.19 -9.88
N LYS A 96 29.45 -4.49 -10.64
CA LYS A 96 29.38 -5.02 -12.01
C LYS A 96 30.00 -6.40 -12.17
N GLN A 97 30.39 -7.04 -11.06
CA GLN A 97 31.05 -8.33 -11.12
C GLN A 97 30.20 -9.39 -11.81
N GLY A 98 30.85 -10.36 -12.44
CA GLY A 98 30.18 -11.51 -13.05
C GLY A 98 30.91 -12.08 -14.25
N VAL A 99 30.43 -13.24 -14.69
CA VAL A 99 30.98 -13.99 -15.82
C VAL A 99 30.41 -13.45 -17.13
N PHE A 100 31.28 -13.24 -18.12
CA PHE A 100 30.90 -12.92 -19.48
C PHE A 100 31.52 -13.91 -20.47
N VAL A 101 30.74 -14.30 -21.46
CA VAL A 101 31.14 -15.24 -22.52
C VAL A 101 31.27 -14.48 -23.83
N LEU A 102 32.35 -14.72 -24.55
CA LEU A 102 32.55 -14.20 -25.90
C LEU A 102 31.51 -14.82 -26.83
N ASP A 103 30.72 -13.98 -27.49
CA ASP A 103 29.88 -14.40 -28.61
C ASP A 103 30.56 -13.95 -29.91
N SER A 104 31.40 -14.82 -30.46
CA SER A 104 32.15 -14.51 -31.68
C SER A 104 31.27 -14.40 -32.93
N SER A 105 30.00 -14.82 -32.84
CA SER A 105 29.03 -14.73 -33.93
C SER A 105 28.25 -13.41 -33.93
N ASP A 106 28.27 -12.69 -32.80
CA ASP A 106 27.59 -11.41 -32.65
C ASP A 106 28.48 -10.24 -33.02
N ASN A 107 28.10 -9.55 -34.11
CA ASN A 107 28.77 -8.34 -34.60
C ASN A 107 27.85 -7.11 -34.63
N THR A 108 26.60 -7.22 -34.18
CA THR A 108 25.57 -6.17 -34.30
C THR A 108 25.12 -5.64 -32.94
N THR A 109 25.13 -6.45 -31.88
CA THR A 109 24.60 -6.01 -30.59
C THR A 109 25.48 -4.87 -30.03
N PRO A 110 24.87 -3.73 -29.66
CA PRO A 110 25.59 -2.59 -29.13
C PRO A 110 26.08 -2.85 -27.70
N ASP A 111 27.12 -2.10 -27.30
CA ASP A 111 27.56 -2.03 -25.90
C ASP A 111 26.48 -1.37 -25.06
N ASN A 112 26.05 -2.02 -23.98
CA ASN A 112 25.07 -1.47 -23.04
C ASN A 112 25.65 -1.30 -21.62
N MET A 113 26.96 -1.44 -21.47
CA MET A 113 27.74 -1.30 -20.23
C MET A 113 27.38 -2.25 -19.08
N GLY A 114 26.42 -3.16 -19.27
CA GLY A 114 25.87 -4.03 -18.22
C GLY A 114 25.87 -5.51 -18.58
N THR A 115 25.15 -5.88 -19.65
CA THR A 115 24.97 -7.27 -20.09
C THR A 115 25.68 -7.58 -21.41
N VAL A 116 26.03 -6.56 -22.19
CA VAL A 116 26.86 -6.66 -23.38
C VAL A 116 27.97 -5.63 -23.29
N LEU A 117 29.22 -6.10 -23.34
CA LEU A 117 30.41 -5.27 -23.37
C LEU A 117 31.09 -5.46 -24.72
N VAL A 118 31.41 -4.36 -25.40
CA VAL A 118 32.06 -4.39 -26.71
C VAL A 118 33.50 -3.91 -26.57
N THR A 119 34.45 -4.72 -27.02
CA THR A 119 35.87 -4.32 -27.05
C THR A 119 36.11 -3.27 -28.13
N ARG A 120 37.25 -2.57 -28.08
CA ARG A 120 37.63 -1.60 -29.11
C ARG A 120 37.76 -2.22 -30.51
N SER A 121 38.06 -3.52 -30.56
CA SER A 121 38.09 -4.32 -31.80
C SER A 121 36.73 -4.86 -32.23
N GLY A 122 35.66 -4.59 -31.48
CA GLY A 122 34.30 -5.03 -31.82
C GLY A 122 33.94 -6.44 -31.36
N LEU A 123 34.67 -7.06 -30.43
CA LEU A 123 34.24 -8.35 -29.86
C LEU A 123 33.14 -8.12 -28.83
N ARG A 124 32.11 -8.98 -28.81
CA ARG A 124 30.96 -8.89 -27.91
C ARG A 124 31.07 -9.93 -26.81
N TYR A 125 31.18 -9.46 -25.58
CA TYR A 125 31.10 -10.28 -24.38
C TYR A 125 29.71 -10.14 -23.77
N LYS A 126 29.00 -11.26 -23.59
CA LYS A 126 27.64 -11.32 -23.04
C LYS A 126 27.66 -11.88 -21.63
N ARG A 127 27.00 -11.20 -20.71
CA ARG A 127 26.89 -11.62 -19.31
C ARG A 127 26.11 -12.93 -19.22
N THR A 128 26.61 -13.88 -18.42
CA THR A 128 25.81 -15.03 -18.00
C THR A 128 24.83 -14.60 -16.92
N ILE A 129 23.52 -14.72 -17.19
CA ILE A 129 22.46 -14.28 -16.28
C ILE A 129 21.71 -15.50 -15.75
N ASN A 130 21.90 -15.79 -14.47
CA ASN A 130 21.20 -16.84 -13.73
C ASN A 130 20.49 -16.30 -12.47
N GLU A 131 20.48 -14.98 -12.28
CA GLU A 131 19.96 -14.26 -11.12
C GLU A 131 19.19 -13.00 -11.53
N ALA A 132 18.76 -12.21 -10.54
CA ALA A 132 18.10 -10.92 -10.78
C ALA A 132 19.02 -9.92 -11.48
N ILE A 133 18.44 -9.05 -12.32
CA ILE A 133 19.17 -8.05 -13.08
C ILE A 133 19.49 -6.86 -12.17
N SER A 134 20.74 -6.73 -11.74
CA SER A 134 21.15 -5.61 -10.89
C SER A 134 21.28 -4.30 -11.67
N VAL A 135 20.67 -3.23 -11.18
CA VAL A 135 20.85 -1.87 -11.75
C VAL A 135 22.30 -1.38 -11.72
N ARG A 136 23.13 -1.94 -10.81
CA ARG A 136 24.55 -1.60 -10.73
C ARG A 136 25.35 -2.10 -11.94
N TRP A 137 24.91 -3.16 -12.62
CA TRP A 137 25.52 -3.62 -13.87
C TRP A 137 25.54 -2.49 -14.90
N PHE A 138 24.45 -1.72 -14.97
CA PHE A 138 24.27 -0.61 -15.90
C PHE A 138 24.86 0.73 -15.40
N GLY A 139 25.53 0.72 -14.24
CA GLY A 139 26.27 1.87 -13.73
C GLY A 139 25.57 2.69 -12.66
N ALA A 140 24.42 2.25 -12.16
CA ALA A 140 23.78 2.88 -10.99
C ALA A 140 24.73 2.81 -9.79
N LYS A 141 24.91 3.93 -9.09
CA LYS A 141 25.78 4.06 -7.92
C LYS A 141 25.04 3.69 -6.65
N GLY A 142 23.86 4.28 -6.43
CA GLY A 142 23.10 4.06 -5.19
C GLY A 142 23.87 4.52 -3.95
N ASP A 143 24.76 5.50 -4.08
CA ASP A 143 25.67 5.98 -3.03
C ASP A 143 25.15 7.23 -2.30
N GLY A 144 23.95 7.71 -2.64
CA GLY A 144 23.37 8.93 -2.08
C GLY A 144 24.04 10.23 -2.54
N SER A 145 24.97 10.15 -3.50
CA SER A 145 25.61 11.33 -4.08
C SER A 145 24.65 12.12 -4.99
N ASN A 146 25.17 13.20 -5.60
CA ASN A 146 24.41 13.99 -6.58
C ASN A 146 24.32 13.33 -7.97
N THR A 147 24.88 12.14 -8.17
CA THR A 147 24.84 11.40 -9.45
C THR A 147 23.42 10.93 -9.77
N ASP A 148 22.96 11.17 -10.98
CA ASP A 148 21.66 10.70 -11.48
C ASP A 148 21.74 9.21 -11.84
N ASP A 149 21.00 8.38 -11.12
CA ASP A 149 20.90 6.94 -11.36
C ASP A 149 19.77 6.57 -12.32
N SER A 150 18.90 7.53 -12.68
CA SER A 150 17.74 7.25 -13.55
C SER A 150 18.12 6.62 -14.91
N PRO A 151 19.21 7.00 -15.61
CA PRO A 151 19.57 6.36 -16.87
C PRO A 151 19.99 4.90 -16.72
N ALA A 152 20.70 4.56 -15.65
CA ALA A 152 21.17 3.20 -15.40
C ALA A 152 20.02 2.28 -14.98
N ILE A 153 19.10 2.79 -14.15
CA ILE A 153 17.88 2.06 -13.77
C ILE A 153 17.01 1.82 -15.02
N GLN A 154 16.82 2.84 -15.86
CA GLN A 154 16.07 2.71 -17.11
C GLN A 154 16.71 1.70 -18.06
N ALA A 155 18.05 1.67 -18.19
CA ALA A 155 18.74 0.71 -19.03
C ALA A 155 18.53 -0.74 -18.55
N ALA A 156 18.51 -0.98 -17.23
CA ALA A 156 18.20 -2.29 -16.66
C ALA A 156 16.76 -2.73 -16.96
N ILE A 157 15.80 -1.81 -16.83
CA ILE A 157 14.39 -2.05 -17.14
C ILE A 157 14.22 -2.34 -18.64
N ASN A 158 14.81 -1.52 -19.52
CA ASN A 158 14.73 -1.71 -20.96
C ASN A 158 15.26 -3.08 -21.38
N PHE A 159 16.40 -3.49 -20.81
CA PHE A 159 16.96 -4.82 -21.05
C PHE A 159 16.00 -5.93 -20.58
N ALA A 160 15.44 -5.82 -19.37
CA ALA A 160 14.49 -6.81 -18.86
C ALA A 160 13.23 -6.88 -19.73
N THR A 161 12.62 -5.74 -20.05
CA THR A 161 11.43 -5.67 -20.91
C THR A 161 11.69 -6.28 -22.29
N GLU A 162 12.85 -6.05 -22.89
CA GLU A 162 13.21 -6.63 -24.20
C GLU A 162 13.25 -8.17 -24.16
N LEU A 163 13.62 -8.77 -23.01
CA LEU A 163 13.62 -10.23 -22.84
C LEU A 163 12.22 -10.84 -22.75
N GLN A 164 11.18 -10.03 -22.53
CA GLN A 164 9.81 -10.45 -22.30
C GLN A 164 8.79 -9.78 -23.24
N ASP A 165 9.21 -9.30 -24.41
CA ASP A 165 8.30 -8.65 -25.36
C ASP A 165 7.32 -9.66 -25.99
N PRO A 166 6.03 -9.66 -25.59
CA PRO A 166 5.06 -10.64 -26.08
C PRO A 166 4.78 -10.48 -27.57
N ALA A 167 4.99 -9.27 -28.11
CA ALA A 167 4.83 -9.00 -29.54
C ALA A 167 5.91 -9.69 -30.39
N LYS A 168 7.12 -9.85 -29.85
CA LYS A 168 8.25 -10.49 -30.55
C LYS A 168 8.26 -12.01 -30.38
N ASP A 169 8.03 -12.47 -29.16
CA ASP A 169 8.25 -13.88 -28.82
C ASP A 169 6.95 -14.66 -28.53
N GLY A 170 5.80 -14.00 -28.62
CA GLY A 170 4.48 -14.56 -28.32
C GLY A 170 4.14 -14.56 -26.82
N ILE A 171 2.85 -14.70 -26.51
CA ILE A 171 2.26 -14.61 -25.14
C ILE A 171 2.90 -15.61 -24.14
N PHE A 172 3.52 -16.68 -24.64
CA PHE A 172 4.18 -17.73 -23.85
C PHE A 172 5.64 -17.94 -24.24
N SER A 173 6.32 -16.87 -24.66
CA SER A 173 7.73 -16.87 -25.08
C SER A 173 8.59 -17.85 -24.26
N SER A 174 9.10 -18.86 -24.96
CA SER A 174 9.90 -19.94 -24.40
C SER A 174 11.30 -19.50 -23.95
N LYS A 175 11.74 -18.28 -24.31
CA LYS A 175 13.09 -17.78 -23.97
C LYS A 175 13.31 -17.64 -22.47
N TRP A 176 12.26 -17.32 -21.71
CA TRP A 176 12.32 -17.15 -20.26
C TRP A 176 11.22 -17.90 -19.52
N LYS A 177 11.03 -19.19 -19.86
CA LYS A 177 10.25 -20.25 -19.16
C LYS A 177 9.52 -19.84 -17.86
N GLY A 178 8.56 -18.92 -17.91
CA GLY A 178 7.80 -18.45 -16.75
C GLY A 178 8.63 -17.94 -15.56
N ARG A 179 9.82 -17.38 -15.78
CA ARG A 179 10.61 -16.76 -14.69
C ARG A 179 10.23 -15.29 -14.54
N ASP A 180 10.01 -14.86 -13.30
CA ASP A 180 9.88 -13.44 -12.98
C ASP A 180 11.18 -12.71 -13.36
N LEU A 181 11.08 -11.68 -14.22
CA LEU A 181 12.21 -10.81 -14.51
C LEU A 181 12.33 -9.76 -13.41
N ILE A 182 13.22 -10.05 -12.48
CA ILE A 182 13.48 -9.19 -11.33
C ILE A 182 14.59 -8.21 -11.69
N ILE A 183 14.27 -6.92 -11.72
CA ILE A 183 15.24 -5.83 -11.67
C ILE A 183 15.52 -5.55 -10.20
N TYR A 184 16.72 -5.84 -9.77
CA TYR A 184 17.15 -5.69 -8.39
C TYR A 184 17.87 -4.36 -8.18
N LEU A 185 17.43 -3.61 -7.17
CA LEU A 185 18.12 -2.45 -6.62
C LEU A 185 18.78 -2.86 -5.29
N PRO A 186 20.11 -3.13 -5.30
CA PRO A 186 20.86 -3.37 -4.08
C PRO A 186 20.64 -2.27 -3.04
N LEU A 187 20.97 -2.57 -1.78
CA LEU A 187 20.92 -1.56 -0.71
C LEU A 187 21.71 -0.31 -1.14
N GLY A 188 21.06 0.85 -1.05
CA GLY A 188 21.62 2.11 -1.51
C GLY A 188 20.59 3.24 -1.57
N ILE A 189 21.08 4.44 -1.83
CA ILE A 189 20.28 5.64 -2.05
C ILE A 189 20.49 6.07 -3.51
N TYR A 190 19.45 5.90 -4.32
CA TYR A 190 19.49 6.15 -5.76
C TYR A 190 18.77 7.46 -6.08
N LYS A 191 19.46 8.37 -6.78
CA LYS A 191 18.89 9.65 -7.16
C LYS A 191 18.22 9.58 -8.51
N VAL A 192 16.98 10.06 -8.61
CA VAL A 192 16.14 10.01 -9.81
C VAL A 192 15.89 11.43 -10.32
N ASN A 193 16.58 11.84 -11.37
CA ASN A 193 16.39 13.17 -11.97
C ASN A 193 15.49 13.18 -13.21
N LYS A 194 15.07 12.00 -13.68
CA LYS A 194 14.13 11.79 -14.79
C LYS A 194 13.14 10.70 -14.42
N THR A 195 11.91 10.81 -14.92
CA THR A 195 10.89 9.76 -14.80
C THR A 195 11.44 8.44 -15.35
N ILE A 196 11.38 7.39 -14.55
CA ILE A 196 11.69 6.03 -14.96
C ILE A 196 10.40 5.42 -15.51
N HIS A 197 10.44 5.01 -16.77
CA HIS A 197 9.31 4.44 -17.50
C HIS A 197 9.39 2.91 -17.45
N ILE A 198 8.32 2.27 -16.99
CA ILE A 198 8.19 0.82 -16.98
C ILE A 198 7.04 0.44 -17.89
N SER A 199 7.37 -0.17 -19.04
CA SER A 199 6.45 -0.62 -20.08
C SER A 199 6.71 -2.09 -20.41
N GLY A 200 6.46 -2.99 -19.46
CA GLY A 200 6.54 -4.44 -19.63
C GLY A 200 6.41 -5.21 -18.32
N THR A 201 6.22 -6.51 -18.44
CA THR A 201 6.08 -7.44 -17.31
C THR A 201 7.38 -7.57 -16.54
N VAL A 202 7.60 -6.73 -15.54
CA VAL A 202 8.81 -6.77 -14.73
C VAL A 202 8.54 -6.60 -13.24
N LYS A 203 9.47 -7.10 -12.43
CA LYS A 203 9.47 -6.88 -10.99
C LYS A 203 10.61 -5.96 -10.61
N LEU A 204 10.30 -4.76 -10.14
CA LEU A 204 11.27 -3.83 -9.55
C LEU A 204 11.37 -4.08 -8.04
N GLN A 205 12.49 -4.63 -7.59
CA GLN A 205 12.67 -5.10 -6.22
C GLN A 205 13.85 -4.41 -5.54
N GLY A 206 13.59 -3.77 -4.40
CA GLY A 206 14.62 -3.27 -3.49
C GLY A 206 14.93 -4.24 -2.35
N ASN A 207 15.75 -3.78 -1.40
CA ASN A 207 15.92 -4.41 -0.10
C ASN A 207 15.00 -3.77 0.93
N SER A 208 14.21 -4.61 1.58
CA SER A 208 13.32 -4.21 2.67
C SER A 208 14.11 -3.61 3.83
N GLY A 209 13.53 -2.61 4.48
CA GLY A 209 13.91 -2.19 5.83
C GLY A 209 12.97 -1.10 6.33
N GLY A 210 13.27 -0.54 7.51
CA GLY A 210 12.45 0.54 8.10
C GLY A 210 12.59 1.87 7.36
N ALA A 211 11.93 2.92 7.85
CA ALA A 211 11.88 4.26 7.23
C ALA A 211 13.22 4.83 6.73
N TYR A 212 14.33 4.42 7.33
CA TYR A 212 15.68 4.92 7.07
C TYR A 212 16.69 3.83 6.66
N ALA A 213 16.25 2.58 6.58
CA ALA A 213 17.10 1.44 6.26
C ALA A 213 16.47 0.68 5.09
N GLY A 214 17.21 0.45 4.01
CA GLY A 214 16.67 -0.19 2.82
C GLY A 214 17.05 0.56 1.55
N THR A 215 16.56 0.06 0.42
CA THR A 215 16.76 0.70 -0.89
C THR A 215 15.88 1.94 -0.99
N GLN A 216 16.50 3.10 -1.24
CA GLN A 216 15.81 4.37 -1.37
C GLN A 216 15.89 4.89 -2.80
N LEU A 217 14.76 5.30 -3.37
CA LEU A 217 14.69 6.15 -4.56
C LEU A 217 14.36 7.58 -4.10
N ILE A 218 15.27 8.52 -4.36
CA ILE A 218 15.10 9.93 -4.01
C ILE A 218 14.91 10.74 -5.29
N GLN A 219 13.80 11.46 -5.39
CA GLN A 219 13.58 12.42 -6.47
C GLN A 219 14.64 13.53 -6.39
N GLY A 220 15.51 13.62 -7.40
CA GLY A 220 16.57 14.62 -7.43
C GLY A 220 16.24 15.88 -8.23
N THR A 221 15.21 15.82 -9.09
CA THR A 221 14.67 16.97 -9.83
C THR A 221 13.23 17.22 -9.40
N PRO A 222 12.86 18.42 -8.91
CA PRO A 222 11.47 18.74 -8.61
C PRO A 222 10.57 18.70 -9.86
N GLY A 223 9.29 18.42 -9.69
CA GLY A 223 8.30 18.53 -10.77
C GLY A 223 8.15 17.30 -11.67
N ILE A 224 8.79 16.17 -11.35
CA ILE A 224 8.68 14.92 -12.11
C ILE A 224 8.04 13.80 -11.27
N SER A 225 7.29 12.92 -11.90
CA SER A 225 6.97 11.64 -11.27
C SER A 225 8.18 10.71 -11.32
N MET A 226 8.53 10.01 -10.23
CA MET A 226 9.75 9.19 -10.23
C MET A 226 9.60 7.94 -11.09
N ILE A 227 8.45 7.28 -11.00
CA ILE A 227 8.10 6.10 -11.79
C ILE A 227 6.80 6.36 -12.55
N SER A 228 6.81 6.03 -13.84
CA SER A 228 5.62 5.91 -14.68
C SER A 228 5.42 4.45 -15.06
N LEU A 229 4.25 3.90 -14.70
CA LEU A 229 3.80 2.60 -15.17
C LEU A 229 2.96 2.81 -16.42
N ASP A 230 3.60 2.58 -17.56
CA ASP A 230 3.04 2.78 -18.88
C ASP A 230 2.44 1.47 -19.42
N ALA A 231 1.70 1.54 -20.51
CA ALA A 231 1.19 0.33 -21.17
C ALA A 231 2.38 -0.46 -21.75
N GLY A 232 2.31 -1.79 -21.67
CA GLY A 232 3.23 -2.65 -22.38
C GLY A 232 3.14 -2.48 -23.90
N THR A 233 3.98 -3.23 -24.62
CA THR A 233 3.99 -3.24 -26.09
C THR A 233 2.67 -3.69 -26.71
N ASP A 234 1.83 -4.40 -25.95
CA ASP A 234 0.48 -4.81 -26.32
C ASP A 234 -0.57 -3.67 -26.21
N GLY A 235 -0.21 -2.54 -25.58
CA GLY A 235 -1.11 -1.42 -25.33
C GLY A 235 -2.16 -1.66 -24.24
N ILE A 236 -2.07 -2.75 -23.49
CA ILE A 236 -3.08 -3.19 -22.52
C ILE A 236 -2.51 -3.37 -21.12
N SER A 237 -1.47 -4.19 -20.96
CA SER A 237 -0.99 -4.65 -19.66
C SER A 237 0.46 -4.28 -19.43
N ASN A 238 0.78 -3.94 -18.19
CA ASN A 238 2.17 -3.80 -17.74
C ASN A 238 2.58 -4.98 -16.86
N ALA A 239 1.64 -5.60 -16.11
CA ALA A 239 1.93 -6.71 -15.20
C ALA A 239 3.11 -6.42 -14.24
N THR A 240 3.33 -5.15 -13.84
CA THR A 240 4.51 -4.74 -13.09
C THR A 240 4.31 -4.95 -11.59
N VAL A 241 5.35 -5.45 -10.92
CA VAL A 241 5.42 -5.52 -9.45
C VAL A 241 6.50 -4.56 -8.97
N ILE A 242 6.18 -3.68 -8.02
CA ILE A 242 7.15 -2.85 -7.30
C ILE A 242 7.12 -3.26 -5.84
N GLU A 243 8.27 -3.64 -5.28
CA GLU A 243 8.31 -4.02 -3.88
C GLU A 243 9.60 -3.67 -3.12
N ASN A 244 9.45 -3.49 -1.81
CA ASN A 244 10.56 -3.31 -0.87
C ASN A 244 11.45 -2.10 -1.21
N ILE A 245 10.84 -0.99 -1.65
CA ILE A 245 11.50 0.28 -1.99
C ILE A 245 10.93 1.42 -1.14
N ILE A 246 11.81 2.31 -0.72
CA ILE A 246 11.47 3.56 -0.04
C ILE A 246 11.49 4.68 -1.08
N PHE A 247 10.38 5.40 -1.22
CA PHE A 247 10.21 6.55 -2.11
C PHE A 247 10.27 7.84 -1.31
N LYS A 248 11.11 8.78 -1.76
CA LYS A 248 11.28 10.09 -1.10
C LYS A 248 11.31 11.22 -2.12
N SER A 249 10.53 12.29 -1.91
CA SER A 249 10.73 13.51 -2.69
C SER A 249 11.96 14.27 -2.24
N GLY A 250 12.66 14.92 -3.18
CA GLY A 250 13.74 15.86 -2.87
C GLY A 250 13.25 17.28 -2.59
N SER A 251 11.95 17.55 -2.66
CA SER A 251 11.40 18.91 -2.64
C SER A 251 10.14 19.00 -1.77
N PRO A 252 10.06 19.97 -0.85
CA PRO A 252 8.83 20.26 -0.13
C PRO A 252 7.84 21.10 -0.96
N LYS A 253 8.20 21.50 -2.19
CA LYS A 253 7.35 22.35 -3.03
C LYS A 253 6.20 21.53 -3.60
N GLN A 254 4.98 22.01 -3.40
CA GLN A 254 3.81 21.39 -3.98
C GLN A 254 3.82 21.53 -5.51
N ASN A 255 3.79 20.41 -6.23
CA ASN A 255 3.64 20.38 -7.69
C ASN A 255 2.37 19.62 -8.06
N PRO A 256 1.26 20.33 -8.35
CA PRO A 256 0.02 19.70 -8.78
C PRO A 256 0.28 18.87 -10.05
N GLY A 257 -0.05 17.58 -9.99
CA GLY A 257 0.15 16.67 -11.12
C GLY A 257 1.38 15.78 -11.03
N VAL A 258 2.20 15.92 -9.98
CA VAL A 258 3.30 15.00 -9.70
C VAL A 258 2.86 13.91 -8.72
N ALA A 259 3.36 12.69 -8.93
CA ALA A 259 3.28 11.60 -7.97
C ALA A 259 4.62 10.87 -7.86
N GLN A 260 4.94 10.21 -6.75
CA GLN A 260 6.13 9.34 -6.74
C GLN A 260 5.98 8.17 -7.73
N ILE A 261 4.78 7.59 -7.79
CA ILE A 261 4.38 6.61 -8.80
C ILE A 261 3.12 7.10 -9.50
N ILE A 262 3.16 7.18 -10.83
CA ILE A 262 1.97 7.39 -11.66
C ILE A 262 1.65 6.12 -12.45
N ILE A 263 0.38 5.70 -12.44
CA ILE A 263 -0.12 4.53 -13.15
C ILE A 263 -1.15 4.98 -14.17
N GLY A 264 -0.95 4.58 -15.43
CA GLY A 264 -1.96 4.78 -16.46
C GLY A 264 -1.89 6.12 -17.18
N THR A 265 -0.67 6.56 -17.51
CA THR A 265 -0.44 7.50 -18.64
C THR A 265 -1.04 6.96 -19.95
N SER A 266 -1.15 5.62 -20.04
CA SER A 266 -1.90 4.81 -21.01
C SER A 266 -2.71 3.72 -20.29
N ASN A 267 -3.05 2.58 -20.91
CA ASN A 267 -3.70 1.47 -20.18
C ASN A 267 -2.71 0.84 -19.18
N GLY A 268 -2.93 1.04 -17.87
CA GLY A 268 -2.04 0.58 -16.80
C GLY A 268 -2.62 -0.59 -16.02
N ASN A 269 -2.88 -1.72 -16.69
CA ASN A 269 -3.51 -2.87 -16.03
C ASN A 269 -2.49 -3.79 -15.31
N SER A 270 -2.97 -4.49 -14.27
CA SER A 270 -2.23 -5.54 -13.53
C SER A 270 -0.97 -5.03 -12.85
N ASN A 271 -1.07 -3.93 -12.10
CA ASN A 271 0.08 -3.35 -11.40
C ASN A 271 -0.01 -3.59 -9.89
N TYR A 272 1.09 -4.05 -9.30
CA TYR A 272 1.14 -4.44 -7.89
C TYR A 272 2.24 -3.66 -7.16
N ILE A 273 1.87 -2.90 -6.13
CA ILE A 273 2.80 -2.14 -5.28
C ILE A 273 2.75 -2.75 -3.88
N ARG A 274 3.85 -3.32 -3.41
CA ARG A 274 3.88 -4.14 -2.19
C ARG A 274 5.02 -3.77 -1.26
N ASN A 275 4.74 -3.67 0.05
CA ASN A 275 5.78 -3.48 1.07
C ASN A 275 6.71 -2.28 0.79
N CYS A 276 6.16 -1.22 0.18
CA CYS A 276 6.89 0.02 -0.11
C CYS A 276 6.65 1.04 1.00
N TRP A 277 7.64 1.91 1.20
CA TRP A 277 7.51 3.07 2.09
C TRP A 277 7.43 4.34 1.24
N PHE A 278 6.42 5.17 1.45
CA PHE A 278 6.28 6.46 0.80
C PHE A 278 6.49 7.56 1.85
N GLN A 279 7.59 8.29 1.73
CA GLN A 279 7.83 9.53 2.46
C GLN A 279 7.26 10.71 1.67
N THR A 280 7.11 11.87 2.32
CA THR A 280 6.60 13.13 1.75
C THR A 280 6.88 13.27 0.25
N PRO A 281 5.84 13.16 -0.62
CA PRO A 281 5.92 13.42 -2.05
C PRO A 281 5.80 14.93 -2.31
N GLU A 282 5.88 15.37 -3.57
CA GLU A 282 5.53 16.77 -3.93
C GLU A 282 4.02 17.01 -4.00
N ASN A 283 3.21 15.94 -4.12
CA ASN A 283 1.76 16.06 -4.15
C ASN A 283 1.07 14.73 -3.80
N LEU A 284 1.35 13.66 -4.56
CA LEU A 284 0.80 12.32 -4.33
C LEU A 284 1.91 11.28 -4.19
N ALA A 285 1.74 10.26 -3.34
CA ALA A 285 2.62 9.09 -3.39
C ALA A 285 2.28 8.23 -4.61
N ILE A 286 1.00 7.90 -4.78
CA ILE A 286 0.51 7.10 -5.91
C ILE A 286 -0.65 7.82 -6.60
N TRP A 287 -0.59 7.93 -7.92
CA TRP A 287 -1.70 8.41 -8.72
C TRP A 287 -2.05 7.43 -9.83
N ILE A 288 -3.26 6.86 -9.74
CA ILE A 288 -3.81 5.96 -10.74
C ILE A 288 -4.72 6.77 -11.65
N THR A 289 -4.24 7.16 -12.83
CA THR A 289 -5.03 7.96 -13.78
C THR A 289 -5.92 7.11 -14.68
N LYS A 290 -5.51 5.86 -14.96
CA LYS A 290 -6.23 4.91 -15.83
C LYS A 290 -5.80 3.47 -15.53
N GLY A 291 -6.65 2.50 -15.88
CA GLY A 291 -6.34 1.07 -15.84
C GLY A 291 -7.24 0.29 -14.89
N GLY A 292 -6.87 -0.96 -14.63
CA GLY A 292 -7.49 -1.78 -13.60
C GLY A 292 -6.70 -3.03 -13.22
N ASP A 293 -7.24 -3.83 -12.29
CA ASP A 293 -6.47 -4.86 -11.58
C ASP A 293 -5.20 -4.28 -10.94
N ILE A 294 -5.40 -3.28 -10.06
CA ILE A 294 -4.28 -2.59 -9.40
C ILE A 294 -4.33 -2.92 -7.92
N GLN A 295 -3.21 -3.34 -7.35
CA GLN A 295 -3.12 -3.67 -5.93
C GLN A 295 -2.03 -2.85 -5.23
N ILE A 296 -2.38 -2.27 -4.10
CA ILE A 296 -1.48 -1.54 -3.21
C ILE A 296 -1.60 -2.21 -1.84
N SER A 297 -0.55 -2.91 -1.42
CA SER A 297 -0.61 -3.71 -0.19
C SER A 297 0.64 -3.68 0.67
N GLY A 298 0.46 -3.77 2.00
CA GLY A 298 1.57 -3.79 2.95
C GLY A 298 2.44 -2.52 2.93
N CYS A 299 1.97 -1.44 2.31
CA CYS A 299 2.74 -0.21 2.18
C CYS A 299 2.58 0.69 3.41
N THR A 300 3.60 1.50 3.68
CA THR A 300 3.56 2.56 4.69
C THR A 300 3.60 3.92 4.01
N PHE A 301 2.67 4.79 4.36
CA PHE A 301 2.55 6.16 3.86
C PHE A 301 2.80 7.12 5.01
N ASP A 302 4.00 7.68 5.07
CA ASP A 302 4.44 8.68 6.04
C ASP A 302 4.57 10.03 5.32
N ILE A 303 3.43 10.70 5.14
CA ILE A 303 3.28 11.76 4.13
C ILE A 303 2.77 13.04 4.78
N LEU A 304 3.69 13.95 5.11
CA LEU A 304 3.38 15.29 5.62
C LEU A 304 3.90 16.38 4.68
N PRO A 305 3.10 17.39 4.27
CA PRO A 305 1.68 17.63 4.53
C PRO A 305 0.76 17.22 3.35
N PHE A 306 1.19 16.30 2.49
CA PHE A 306 0.52 16.03 1.22
C PHE A 306 -0.42 14.83 1.28
N GLN A 307 -0.63 14.19 0.14
CA GLN A 307 -1.64 13.16 -0.06
C GLN A 307 -1.02 11.81 -0.38
N ALA A 308 -1.72 10.73 -0.04
CA ALA A 308 -1.21 9.39 -0.31
C ALA A 308 -1.61 8.91 -1.71
N ILE A 309 -2.91 8.67 -1.96
CA ILE A 309 -3.38 7.97 -3.14
C ILE A 309 -4.48 8.76 -3.85
N ALA A 310 -4.42 8.80 -5.19
CA ALA A 310 -5.53 9.27 -6.02
C ALA A 310 -5.92 8.20 -7.05
N ILE A 311 -7.23 7.98 -7.23
CA ILE A 311 -7.83 7.05 -8.18
C ILE A 311 -8.70 7.83 -9.17
N GLY A 312 -8.35 7.72 -10.44
CA GLY A 312 -8.97 8.41 -11.55
C GLY A 312 -8.49 9.85 -11.72
N LYS A 313 -9.14 10.52 -12.67
CA LYS A 313 -8.96 11.92 -13.00
C LYS A 313 -10.26 12.45 -13.61
N ILE A 314 -10.61 13.69 -13.32
CA ILE A 314 -11.81 14.33 -13.87
C ILE A 314 -11.79 14.27 -15.40
N GLY A 315 -12.90 13.86 -16.01
CA GLY A 315 -13.07 13.77 -17.46
C GLY A 315 -12.35 12.58 -18.12
N MET A 316 -11.85 11.63 -17.33
CA MET A 316 -11.27 10.37 -17.82
C MET A 316 -12.20 9.18 -17.53
N PRO A 317 -12.11 8.09 -18.30
CA PRO A 317 -12.81 6.85 -17.98
C PRO A 317 -12.51 6.35 -16.57
N SER A 318 -13.47 5.66 -15.95
CA SER A 318 -13.30 5.11 -14.60
C SER A 318 -12.14 4.14 -14.53
N VAL A 319 -11.38 4.22 -13.44
CA VAL A 319 -10.42 3.18 -13.05
C VAL A 319 -11.20 2.00 -12.48
N VAL A 320 -10.85 0.78 -12.87
CA VAL A 320 -11.60 -0.43 -12.47
C VAL A 320 -10.77 -1.34 -11.57
N ASP A 321 -11.39 -2.06 -10.64
CA ASP A 321 -10.77 -3.16 -9.89
C ASP A 321 -9.45 -2.77 -9.18
N VAL A 322 -9.54 -1.78 -8.28
CA VAL A 322 -8.41 -1.31 -7.45
C VAL A 322 -8.54 -1.86 -6.04
N SER A 323 -7.46 -2.42 -5.49
CA SER A 323 -7.39 -2.95 -4.14
C SER A 323 -6.32 -2.24 -3.31
N ILE A 324 -6.72 -1.64 -2.18
CA ILE A 324 -5.85 -0.95 -1.23
C ILE A 324 -5.97 -1.68 0.11
N THR A 325 -5.02 -2.59 0.39
CA THR A 325 -5.15 -3.54 1.51
C THR A 325 -3.97 -3.51 2.48
N ASN A 326 -4.24 -3.64 3.78
CA ASN A 326 -3.20 -3.83 4.80
C ASN A 326 -2.09 -2.76 4.78
N ASN A 327 -2.44 -1.51 4.47
CA ASN A 327 -1.50 -0.40 4.46
C ASN A 327 -1.55 0.38 5.77
N THR A 328 -0.45 1.06 6.11
CA THR A 328 -0.38 2.00 7.23
C THR A 328 -0.28 3.42 6.70
N PHE A 329 -1.18 4.30 7.13
CA PHE A 329 -1.15 5.73 6.84
C PHE A 329 -0.82 6.48 8.13
N PHE A 330 0.33 7.15 8.14
CA PHE A 330 0.85 7.88 9.28
C PHE A 330 0.97 9.37 8.95
N GLU A 331 0.38 10.20 9.81
CA GLU A 331 0.43 11.67 9.74
C GLU A 331 0.05 12.29 8.39
N VAL A 332 -0.92 11.74 7.66
CA VAL A 332 -1.34 12.33 6.38
C VAL A 332 -2.20 13.57 6.64
N ALA A 333 -1.71 14.78 6.29
CA ALA A 333 -2.40 16.02 6.66
C ALA A 333 -3.63 16.37 5.79
N LEU A 334 -3.69 15.86 4.56
CA LEU A 334 -4.78 16.11 3.60
C LEU A 334 -5.64 14.84 3.42
N ASP A 335 -6.35 14.74 2.29
CA ASP A 335 -7.11 13.52 1.97
C ASP A 335 -6.16 12.37 1.68
N ILE A 336 -6.41 11.23 2.32
CA ILE A 336 -5.56 10.04 2.21
C ILE A 336 -5.80 9.36 0.86
N ILE A 337 -7.07 9.04 0.56
CA ILE A 337 -7.48 8.42 -0.71
C ILE A 337 -8.48 9.34 -1.40
N ARG A 338 -8.11 9.84 -2.57
CA ARG A 338 -9.02 10.56 -3.49
C ARG A 338 -9.60 9.61 -4.52
N ILE A 339 -10.90 9.71 -4.77
CA ILE A 339 -11.57 8.96 -5.84
C ILE A 339 -12.32 9.93 -6.73
N TYR A 340 -11.93 10.02 -7.99
CA TYR A 340 -12.60 10.85 -9.00
C TYR A 340 -13.66 10.06 -9.75
N SER A 341 -13.29 8.88 -10.26
CA SER A 341 -14.19 8.00 -11.02
C SER A 341 -13.64 6.57 -10.96
N ALA A 342 -14.39 5.66 -10.35
CA ALA A 342 -13.92 4.29 -10.16
C ALA A 342 -15.04 3.25 -10.02
N LYS A 343 -14.74 2.02 -10.42
CA LYS A 343 -15.61 0.84 -10.28
C LYS A 343 -14.85 -0.29 -9.61
N GLY A 344 -15.46 -1.00 -8.66
CA GLY A 344 -14.86 -2.18 -8.05
C GLY A 344 -13.65 -1.85 -7.15
N VAL A 345 -13.69 -0.73 -6.44
CA VAL A 345 -12.60 -0.34 -5.53
C VAL A 345 -12.79 -1.05 -4.18
N THR A 346 -11.74 -1.71 -3.69
CA THR A 346 -11.69 -2.34 -2.36
C THR A 346 -10.65 -1.65 -1.49
N ILE A 347 -11.03 -1.22 -0.29
CA ILE A 347 -10.17 -0.58 0.70
C ILE A 347 -10.33 -1.34 2.02
N SER A 348 -9.35 -2.17 2.39
CA SER A 348 -9.51 -3.07 3.54
C SER A 348 -8.30 -3.29 4.42
N GLY A 349 -8.53 -3.53 5.72
CA GLY A 349 -7.46 -3.85 6.67
C GLY A 349 -6.41 -2.75 6.84
N ASN A 350 -6.72 -1.51 6.45
CA ASN A 350 -5.76 -0.41 6.56
C ASN A 350 -5.79 0.19 7.96
N ARG A 351 -4.62 0.66 8.42
CA ARG A 351 -4.47 1.39 9.68
C ARG A 351 -4.15 2.85 9.41
N ILE A 352 -4.90 3.76 10.01
CA ILE A 352 -4.69 5.19 9.90
C ILE A 352 -4.39 5.74 11.30
N SER A 353 -3.28 6.45 11.45
CA SER A 353 -2.87 7.02 12.73
C SER A 353 -2.26 8.40 12.51
N ASN A 354 -2.95 9.45 12.98
CA ASN A 354 -2.36 10.79 13.08
C ASN A 354 -2.00 11.09 14.54
N SER A 355 -0.92 11.83 14.76
CA SER A 355 -0.52 12.25 16.12
C SER A 355 -1.61 13.13 16.77
N ILE A 356 -1.79 12.96 18.08
CA ILE A 356 -2.73 13.77 18.87
C ILE A 356 -2.27 15.23 18.83
N GLY A 357 -3.14 16.14 18.41
CA GLY A 357 -2.84 17.57 18.29
C GLY A 357 -2.21 18.00 16.95
N ALA A 358 -1.84 17.06 16.08
CA ALA A 358 -1.58 17.39 14.68
C ALA A 358 -2.88 17.81 14.00
N ARG A 359 -2.80 18.59 12.91
CA ARG A 359 -3.96 18.82 12.05
C ARG A 359 -4.44 17.45 11.57
N HIS A 360 -5.64 17.03 11.98
CA HIS A 360 -6.20 15.75 11.58
C HIS A 360 -6.18 15.62 10.05
N ALA A 361 -5.90 14.41 9.53
CA ALA A 361 -6.21 14.08 8.14
C ALA A 361 -7.62 14.56 7.84
N THR A 362 -7.80 15.31 6.76
CA THR A 362 -9.10 15.90 6.44
C THR A 362 -10.12 14.80 6.20
N THR A 363 -9.75 13.79 5.41
CA THR A 363 -10.63 12.70 5.04
C THR A 363 -9.83 11.44 4.72
N PHE A 364 -10.24 10.26 5.22
CA PHE A 364 -9.62 9.00 4.79
C PHE A 364 -9.98 8.68 3.33
N VAL A 365 -11.26 8.62 2.98
CA VAL A 365 -11.71 8.44 1.58
C VAL A 365 -12.57 9.63 1.15
N ASN A 366 -12.11 10.37 0.14
CA ASN A 366 -12.77 11.56 -0.37
C ASN A 366 -13.10 11.45 -1.88
N GLY A 367 -14.37 11.60 -2.22
CA GLY A 367 -14.86 11.61 -3.59
C GLY A 367 -14.75 13.00 -4.22
N TYR A 368 -14.47 13.06 -5.52
CA TYR A 368 -14.35 14.30 -6.29
C TYR A 368 -15.04 14.19 -7.65
N GLY A 369 -15.54 15.32 -8.15
CA GLY A 369 -16.16 15.40 -9.48
C GLY A 369 -17.66 15.12 -9.47
N ALA A 370 -18.21 14.84 -10.65
CA ALA A 370 -19.64 14.53 -10.86
C ALA A 370 -19.86 13.07 -11.30
N ASP A 371 -18.80 12.26 -11.30
CA ASP A 371 -18.83 10.89 -11.81
C ASP A 371 -19.44 9.91 -10.79
N ILE A 372 -19.75 8.71 -11.27
CA ILE A 372 -20.37 7.66 -10.48
C ILE A 372 -19.28 6.76 -9.86
N ILE A 373 -19.39 6.48 -8.56
CA ILE A 373 -18.68 5.36 -7.94
C ILE A 373 -19.61 4.15 -7.87
N THR A 374 -19.11 3.01 -8.38
CA THR A 374 -19.84 1.75 -8.36
C THR A 374 -19.03 0.68 -7.64
N SER A 375 -19.69 -0.12 -6.80
CA SER A 375 -19.07 -1.27 -6.12
C SER A 375 -17.84 -0.92 -5.27
N LEU A 376 -17.86 0.22 -4.58
CA LEU A 376 -16.84 0.57 -3.58
C LEU A 376 -17.06 -0.22 -2.30
N THR A 377 -16.04 -0.96 -1.85
CA THR A 377 -16.04 -1.73 -0.61
C THR A 377 -14.98 -1.20 0.34
N ILE A 378 -15.39 -0.77 1.55
CA ILE A 378 -14.50 -0.29 2.61
C ILE A 378 -14.71 -1.16 3.85
N THR A 379 -13.76 -2.05 4.16
CA THR A 379 -13.98 -3.06 5.20
C THR A 379 -12.81 -3.26 6.16
N GLY A 380 -13.10 -3.39 7.46
CA GLY A 380 -12.10 -3.76 8.47
C GLY A 380 -10.94 -2.78 8.61
N ASN A 381 -11.16 -1.48 8.35
CA ASN A 381 -10.14 -0.46 8.55
C ASN A 381 -10.16 0.07 9.99
N GLU A 382 -8.99 0.38 10.51
CA GLU A 382 -8.79 0.98 11.83
C GLU A 382 -8.27 2.40 11.67
N TYR A 383 -8.86 3.36 12.37
CA TYR A 383 -8.40 4.74 12.30
C TYR A 383 -8.40 5.46 13.64
N THR A 384 -7.43 6.35 13.82
CA THR A 384 -7.30 7.23 14.99
C THR A 384 -7.00 8.65 14.54
N ASN A 385 -7.74 9.63 15.09
CA ASN A 385 -7.56 11.07 14.83
C ASN A 385 -7.75 11.44 13.35
N VAL A 386 -8.86 11.00 12.75
CA VAL A 386 -9.25 11.31 11.36
C VAL A 386 -10.50 12.16 11.40
N ARG A 387 -10.53 13.27 10.66
CA ARG A 387 -11.70 14.15 10.69
C ARG A 387 -12.90 13.52 10.03
N ASN A 388 -12.77 13.15 8.77
CA ASN A 388 -13.83 12.47 8.05
C ASN A 388 -13.36 11.07 7.66
N PHE A 389 -14.09 10.03 8.02
CA PHE A 389 -13.72 8.69 7.54
C PHE A 389 -14.07 8.55 6.05
N LEU A 390 -15.30 8.93 5.68
CA LEU A 390 -15.76 8.89 4.30
C LEU A 390 -16.53 10.16 3.94
N HIS A 391 -16.13 10.83 2.85
CA HIS A 391 -16.88 11.93 2.25
C HIS A 391 -17.02 11.71 0.74
N LEU A 392 -18.24 11.39 0.28
CA LEU A 392 -18.52 11.10 -1.11
C LEU A 392 -19.59 12.06 -1.64
N PRO A 393 -19.19 13.21 -2.19
CA PRO A 393 -20.11 14.16 -2.80
C PRO A 393 -20.49 13.71 -4.23
N ILE A 394 -20.82 12.44 -4.45
CA ILE A 394 -21.02 11.85 -5.79
C ILE A 394 -22.03 10.71 -5.76
N ASN A 395 -22.50 10.27 -6.94
CA ASN A 395 -23.44 9.15 -7.05
C ASN A 395 -22.79 7.83 -6.63
N LEU A 396 -23.52 7.04 -5.83
CA LEU A 396 -23.04 5.76 -5.28
C LEU A 396 -23.98 4.62 -5.63
N PHE A 397 -23.45 3.53 -6.18
CA PHE A 397 -24.24 2.32 -6.47
C PHE A 397 -23.54 1.07 -5.93
N GLY A 398 -24.27 0.28 -5.15
CA GLY A 398 -23.80 -1.02 -4.66
C GLY A 398 -22.54 -0.94 -3.80
N CYS A 399 -22.42 0.09 -2.96
CA CYS A 399 -21.23 0.31 -2.12
C CYS A 399 -21.42 -0.29 -0.72
N ALA A 400 -20.33 -0.77 -0.11
CA ALA A 400 -20.36 -1.40 1.21
C ALA A 400 -19.30 -0.77 2.14
N ILE A 401 -19.71 -0.41 3.35
CA ILE A 401 -18.88 0.13 4.43
C ILE A 401 -19.10 -0.74 5.67
N ASN A 402 -18.22 -1.72 5.88
CA ASN A 402 -18.43 -2.80 6.86
C ASN A 402 -17.30 -2.91 7.89
N GLY A 403 -17.62 -3.06 9.17
CA GLY A 403 -16.65 -3.57 10.15
C GLY A 403 -15.48 -2.64 10.43
N ASN A 404 -15.62 -1.33 10.18
CA ASN A 404 -14.57 -0.36 10.41
C ASN A 404 -14.58 0.10 11.88
N THR A 405 -13.40 0.29 12.45
CA THR A 405 -13.24 0.74 13.84
C THR A 405 -12.55 2.11 13.87
N GLY A 406 -13.18 3.07 14.54
CA GLY A 406 -12.71 4.45 14.59
C GLY A 406 -12.58 4.98 16.00
N TYR A 407 -11.49 5.68 16.28
CA TYR A 407 -11.29 6.42 17.52
C TYR A 407 -10.96 7.89 17.22
N ASN A 408 -11.63 8.81 17.91
CA ASN A 408 -11.40 10.25 17.81
C ASN A 408 -11.69 10.78 16.38
N THR A 409 -12.92 10.59 15.93
CA THR A 409 -13.46 11.25 14.72
C THR A 409 -14.01 12.63 15.09
N ASP A 410 -13.49 13.72 14.48
CA ASP A 410 -13.98 15.10 14.74
C ASP A 410 -14.91 15.71 13.68
N GLY A 411 -15.20 14.95 12.62
CA GLY A 411 -16.20 15.27 11.60
C GLY A 411 -17.16 14.11 11.39
N PHE A 412 -17.29 13.64 10.14
CA PHE A 412 -18.26 12.64 9.74
C PHE A 412 -17.64 11.23 9.67
N PHE A 413 -18.35 10.21 10.12
CA PHE A 413 -18.00 8.84 9.74
C PHE A 413 -18.34 8.60 8.26
N VAL A 414 -19.57 8.90 7.85
CA VAL A 414 -19.99 8.88 6.45
C VAL A 414 -20.73 10.16 6.11
N LYS A 415 -20.28 10.86 5.08
CA LYS A 415 -20.95 12.03 4.51
C LYS A 415 -21.19 11.85 3.02
N ILE A 416 -22.44 12.02 2.60
CA ILE A 416 -22.86 11.92 1.20
C ILE A 416 -23.66 13.18 0.86
N ASN A 417 -23.07 14.09 0.07
CA ASN A 417 -23.44 15.51 0.09
C ASN A 417 -23.73 16.19 -1.26
N GLN A 418 -24.23 15.48 -2.27
CA GLN A 418 -24.61 16.11 -3.56
C GLN A 418 -25.96 15.66 -4.11
N ASN A 419 -26.46 16.43 -5.09
CA ASN A 419 -27.60 16.10 -5.95
C ASN A 419 -27.30 14.80 -6.69
N GLY A 420 -27.61 13.67 -6.07
CA GLY A 420 -27.21 12.37 -6.56
C GLY A 420 -28.06 11.24 -5.99
N ILE A 421 -28.05 10.13 -6.72
CA ILE A 421 -28.71 8.90 -6.34
C ILE A 421 -27.71 8.04 -5.58
N VAL A 422 -28.13 7.59 -4.40
CA VAL A 422 -27.38 6.68 -3.54
C VAL A 422 -28.19 5.40 -3.46
N TYR A 423 -27.77 4.36 -4.19
CA TYR A 423 -28.54 3.15 -4.35
C TYR A 423 -27.77 1.91 -3.88
N GLY A 424 -28.41 1.07 -3.07
CA GLY A 424 -27.82 -0.20 -2.63
C GLY A 424 -26.56 0.00 -1.78
N VAL A 425 -26.52 1.02 -0.94
CA VAL A 425 -25.40 1.26 -0.04
C VAL A 425 -25.62 0.51 1.28
N SER A 426 -24.61 -0.24 1.72
CA SER A 426 -24.64 -0.97 3.00
C SER A 426 -23.62 -0.39 3.98
N ILE A 427 -24.06 0.05 5.15
CA ILE A 427 -23.23 0.56 6.25
C ILE A 427 -23.49 -0.33 7.46
N THR A 428 -22.59 -1.29 7.72
CA THR A 428 -22.85 -2.35 8.71
C THR A 428 -21.68 -2.66 9.64
N GLY A 429 -21.97 -3.08 10.87
CA GLY A 429 -20.95 -3.61 11.78
C GLY A 429 -19.83 -2.64 12.19
N ASN A 430 -19.99 -1.33 11.97
CA ASN A 430 -18.93 -0.36 12.27
C ASN A 430 -18.95 0.02 13.76
N SER A 431 -17.78 0.31 14.35
CA SER A 431 -17.62 0.72 15.75
C SER A 431 -16.88 2.05 15.85
N ILE A 432 -17.61 3.15 16.11
CA ILE A 432 -17.09 4.51 15.97
C ILE A 432 -17.18 5.26 17.30
N TYR A 433 -16.04 5.75 17.75
CA TYR A 433 -15.88 6.64 18.88
C TYR A 433 -15.53 8.05 18.40
N SER A 434 -16.44 9.01 18.63
CA SER A 434 -16.21 10.43 18.38
C SER A 434 -16.03 11.15 19.71
N ASN A 435 -15.01 12.01 19.81
CA ASN A 435 -14.77 12.85 20.99
C ASN A 435 -15.03 14.33 20.72
N ALA A 436 -15.59 14.68 19.56
CA ALA A 436 -15.43 16.04 19.10
C ALA A 436 -16.33 17.05 19.82
N GLU A 437 -15.67 18.11 20.27
CA GLU A 437 -16.23 19.28 20.93
C GLU A 437 -17.06 20.15 19.97
N THR A 438 -16.98 19.91 18.67
CA THR A 438 -17.64 20.71 17.62
C THR A 438 -19.11 20.32 17.45
N LYS A 439 -19.98 21.34 17.34
CA LYS A 439 -21.45 21.23 17.44
C LYS A 439 -22.18 20.59 16.24
N ILE A 440 -21.49 20.02 15.24
CA ILE A 440 -22.11 19.59 13.95
C ILE A 440 -21.75 18.14 13.58
N ASN A 441 -21.52 17.27 14.57
CA ASN A 441 -21.12 15.89 14.27
C ASN A 441 -22.34 14.99 14.10
N ARG A 442 -22.85 14.97 12.87
CA ARG A 442 -23.62 13.84 12.36
C ARG A 442 -22.62 12.77 11.98
N LEU A 443 -22.70 11.58 12.59
CA LEU A 443 -21.79 10.49 12.24
C LEU A 443 -22.10 9.98 10.83
N ILE A 444 -23.38 9.84 10.50
CA ILE A 444 -23.84 9.61 9.14
C ILE A 444 -24.67 10.82 8.70
N ASP A 445 -24.23 11.52 7.68
CA ASP A 445 -24.94 12.64 7.07
C ASP A 445 -25.18 12.37 5.59
N ILE A 446 -26.45 12.18 5.24
CA ILE A 446 -26.90 12.09 3.86
C ILE A 446 -27.69 13.38 3.60
N SER A 447 -27.23 14.19 2.65
CA SER A 447 -27.79 15.52 2.46
C SER A 447 -29.28 15.49 2.13
N ASP A 448 -29.93 16.62 2.38
CA ASP A 448 -31.31 16.92 2.02
C ASP A 448 -31.60 16.83 0.52
N HIS A 449 -30.57 16.80 -0.33
CA HIS A 449 -30.69 16.69 -1.78
C HIS A 449 -30.28 15.32 -2.35
N SER A 450 -29.76 14.40 -1.53
CA SER A 450 -29.45 13.03 -1.94
C SER A 450 -30.63 12.09 -1.72
N ALA A 451 -30.88 11.15 -2.63
CA ALA A 451 -31.90 10.12 -2.47
C ALA A 451 -31.25 8.77 -2.15
N LEU A 452 -31.30 8.36 -0.89
CA LEU A 452 -30.90 7.04 -0.42
C LEU A 452 -32.00 6.02 -0.74
N GLN A 453 -31.67 4.99 -1.51
CA GLN A 453 -32.64 3.98 -1.96
C GLN A 453 -32.09 2.57 -1.78
N GLY A 454 -32.92 1.64 -1.31
CA GLY A 454 -32.56 0.22 -1.21
C GLY A 454 -31.29 -0.02 -0.39
N SER A 455 -31.03 0.83 0.60
CA SER A 455 -29.78 0.85 1.36
C SER A 455 -29.99 0.38 2.80
N THR A 456 -28.92 -0.10 3.43
CA THR A 456 -28.96 -0.70 4.77
C THR A 456 -27.99 0.02 5.69
N ILE A 457 -28.45 0.43 6.88
CA ILE A 457 -27.61 0.97 7.96
C ILE A 457 -27.91 0.18 9.23
N VAL A 458 -27.18 -0.92 9.44
CA VAL A 458 -27.52 -1.93 10.44
C VAL A 458 -26.33 -2.40 11.28
N GLY A 459 -26.54 -2.59 12.58
CA GLY A 459 -25.55 -3.23 13.44
C GLY A 459 -24.32 -2.37 13.75
N ASN A 460 -24.43 -1.05 13.63
CA ASN A 460 -23.33 -0.14 13.95
C ASN A 460 -23.35 0.27 15.43
N SER A 461 -22.18 0.49 16.01
CA SER A 461 -22.00 0.99 17.37
C SER A 461 -21.38 2.39 17.31
N PHE A 462 -22.11 3.37 17.81
CA PHE A 462 -21.72 4.78 17.83
C PHE A 462 -21.62 5.26 19.27
N TYR A 463 -20.47 5.83 19.61
CA TYR A 463 -20.19 6.40 20.92
C TYR A 463 -19.74 7.86 20.76
N SER A 464 -20.31 8.77 21.56
CA SER A 464 -19.87 10.16 21.68
C SER A 464 -19.49 10.48 23.13
N MET A 465 -18.54 11.38 23.39
CA MET A 465 -18.28 11.87 24.76
C MET A 465 -19.07 13.14 25.13
N ILE A 466 -19.58 13.90 24.16
CA ILE A 466 -20.08 15.27 24.40
C ILE A 466 -21.54 15.40 23.94
N VAL A 467 -22.39 15.85 24.87
CA VAL A 467 -23.85 15.61 24.94
C VAL A 467 -24.74 16.81 24.54
N PRO A 468 -24.48 17.52 23.43
CA PRO A 468 -25.61 18.17 22.77
C PRO A 468 -25.57 17.91 21.27
N GLN A 469 -25.50 16.64 20.86
CA GLN A 469 -25.63 16.29 19.44
C GLN A 469 -27.08 16.03 19.09
N THR A 470 -27.54 16.70 18.03
CA THR A 470 -28.94 16.61 17.60
C THR A 470 -29.23 15.38 16.79
N ASN A 471 -28.31 14.76 16.02
CA ASN A 471 -28.55 13.46 15.38
C ASN A 471 -27.27 12.68 15.04
N ALA A 472 -27.20 11.39 15.38
CA ALA A 472 -26.11 10.51 14.96
C ALA A 472 -26.23 10.14 13.46
N ILE A 473 -27.46 9.91 13.01
CA ILE A 473 -27.79 9.63 11.60
C ILE A 473 -28.77 10.69 11.10
N SER A 474 -28.44 11.36 10.01
CA SER A 474 -29.29 12.39 9.38
C SER A 474 -29.55 12.06 7.92
N MET A 475 -30.84 11.98 7.57
CA MET A 475 -31.34 11.67 6.23
C MET A 475 -32.57 12.54 5.92
N PRO A 476 -32.44 13.88 5.78
CA PRO A 476 -33.58 14.81 5.72
C PRO A 476 -34.50 14.62 4.51
N ASN A 477 -33.98 14.06 3.42
CA ASN A 477 -34.68 14.02 2.14
C ASN A 477 -35.87 13.05 2.19
N ALA A 478 -37.04 13.50 1.70
CA ALA A 478 -38.24 12.68 1.59
C ALA A 478 -38.10 11.55 0.55
N ASN A 479 -37.16 11.66 -0.39
CA ASN A 479 -36.90 10.66 -1.42
C ASN A 479 -36.08 9.44 -0.93
N ASN A 480 -35.88 9.32 0.38
CA ASN A 480 -35.07 8.27 1.01
C ASN A 480 -35.89 6.98 1.21
N ILE A 481 -36.25 6.30 0.13
CA ILE A 481 -37.21 5.18 0.14
C ILE A 481 -36.55 3.79 0.29
N ASN A 482 -37.31 2.81 0.83
CA ASN A 482 -36.92 1.40 0.89
C ASN A 482 -35.58 1.13 1.58
N ASN A 483 -35.25 1.90 2.60
CA ASN A 483 -34.03 1.71 3.38
C ASN A 483 -34.32 0.90 4.65
N GLU A 484 -33.34 0.08 5.05
CA GLU A 484 -33.36 -0.62 6.33
C GLU A 484 -32.42 0.10 7.31
N ILE A 485 -32.99 0.67 8.36
CA ILE A 485 -32.23 1.31 9.45
C ILE A 485 -32.61 0.61 10.74
N GLY A 486 -31.66 -0.08 11.37
CA GLY A 486 -31.96 -0.87 12.57
C GLY A 486 -30.76 -1.44 13.28
N LEU A 487 -30.97 -1.94 14.50
CA LEU A 487 -29.93 -2.61 15.32
C LEU A 487 -28.65 -1.77 15.55
N ASN A 488 -28.73 -0.44 15.49
CA ASN A 488 -27.60 0.45 15.79
C ASN A 488 -27.58 0.78 17.30
N SER A 489 -26.40 0.75 17.92
CA SER A 489 -26.18 1.12 19.32
C SER A 489 -25.64 2.55 19.40
N PHE A 490 -26.24 3.40 20.23
CA PHE A 490 -25.91 4.81 20.42
C PHE A 490 -25.65 5.02 21.91
N THR A 491 -24.42 5.39 22.26
CA THR A 491 -24.04 5.70 23.64
C THR A 491 -23.74 7.19 23.76
N SER A 492 -24.33 7.86 24.76
CA SER A 492 -24.18 9.29 25.07
C SER A 492 -24.73 10.27 24.01
N PHE A 493 -25.75 9.86 23.26
CA PHE A 493 -26.55 10.75 22.41
C PHE A 493 -27.81 11.21 23.14
N THR A 494 -28.23 12.47 22.97
CA THR A 494 -29.49 12.95 23.55
C THR A 494 -30.68 12.34 22.83
N THR A 495 -31.37 11.41 23.47
CA THR A 495 -32.70 10.90 23.07
C THR A 495 -33.69 12.07 23.08
N PRO A 496 -34.53 12.31 22.06
CA PRO A 496 -35.10 11.35 21.11
C PRO A 496 -34.48 11.32 19.69
N TYR A 497 -33.41 12.06 19.41
CA TYR A 497 -33.00 12.36 18.05
C TYR A 497 -31.80 11.54 17.56
N ALA A 498 -31.68 10.24 17.84
CA ALA A 498 -30.52 9.49 17.33
C ALA A 498 -30.53 9.37 15.79
N VAL A 499 -31.73 9.37 15.21
CA VAL A 499 -31.96 9.26 13.76
C VAL A 499 -32.96 10.34 13.35
N TYR A 500 -32.56 11.22 12.41
CA TYR A 500 -33.46 12.15 11.74
C TYR A 500 -33.75 11.67 10.33
N SER A 501 -34.99 11.31 10.08
CA SER A 501 -35.44 10.73 8.83
C SER A 501 -36.93 11.00 8.62
N PRO A 502 -37.37 11.44 7.43
CA PRO A 502 -38.80 11.59 7.11
C PRO A 502 -39.59 10.29 7.33
N ALA A 503 -40.87 10.45 7.66
CA ALA A 503 -41.79 9.34 7.97
C ALA A 503 -41.99 8.33 6.81
N GLN A 504 -41.57 8.69 5.58
CA GLN A 504 -41.72 7.87 4.38
C GLN A 504 -40.58 6.85 4.18
N ASN A 505 -39.56 6.85 5.06
CA ASN A 505 -38.34 6.06 4.87
C ASN A 505 -38.45 4.64 5.45
N GLY A 506 -39.20 3.76 4.76
CA GLY A 506 -39.12 2.31 4.96
C GLY A 506 -39.38 1.78 6.38
N ILE A 507 -38.94 0.54 6.64
CA ILE A 507 -39.11 -0.13 7.95
C ILE A 507 -38.02 0.37 8.89
N PHE A 508 -38.38 1.29 9.80
CA PHE A 508 -37.54 1.58 10.95
C PHE A 508 -37.66 0.46 11.97
N ASN A 509 -36.80 -0.55 11.84
CA ASN A 509 -36.64 -1.56 12.87
C ASN A 509 -35.75 -1.00 13.99
N PHE A 510 -36.31 -0.14 14.84
CA PHE A 510 -35.74 0.17 16.15
C PHE A 510 -35.87 -1.04 17.08
N LYS A 511 -35.32 -2.21 16.69
CA LYS A 511 -35.40 -3.45 17.47
C LYS A 511 -34.58 -3.43 18.77
N SER A 512 -33.86 -2.34 19.05
CA SER A 512 -32.98 -2.24 20.23
C SER A 512 -33.17 -1.00 21.10
N TYR A 513 -34.09 -0.08 20.79
CA TYR A 513 -34.44 0.99 21.73
C TYR A 513 -35.78 0.69 22.37
N ILE A 514 -35.70 0.12 23.56
CA ILE A 514 -36.75 0.28 24.58
C ILE A 514 -36.72 1.77 24.98
N SER A 515 -37.21 2.64 24.09
CA SER A 515 -37.63 3.99 24.47
C SER A 515 -39.04 3.86 25.03
N ILE A 516 -39.11 3.55 26.32
CA ILE A 516 -40.36 3.69 27.08
C ILE A 516 -40.50 5.19 27.32
N ASP A 517 -41.62 5.78 26.90
CA ASP A 517 -42.01 7.18 27.08
C ASP A 517 -41.45 7.84 28.37
N GLY A 518 -40.20 8.32 28.31
CA GLY A 518 -39.52 9.03 29.38
C GLY A 518 -39.33 8.31 30.72
N LYS A 519 -39.43 6.97 30.83
CA LYS A 519 -39.27 6.27 32.12
C LYS A 519 -38.35 5.07 32.06
N THR A 520 -37.20 5.16 32.75
CA THR A 520 -36.35 4.00 33.02
C THR A 520 -37.15 2.97 33.84
N PRO A 521 -37.21 1.70 33.43
CA PRO A 521 -37.97 0.71 34.18
C PRO A 521 -37.30 0.44 35.54
N SER A 522 -38.05 0.60 36.63
CA SER A 522 -37.65 0.18 37.97
C SER A 522 -37.48 -1.34 38.08
N ILE A 523 -36.66 -1.79 39.03
CA ILE A 523 -36.50 -3.21 39.36
C ILE A 523 -37.87 -3.85 39.63
N GLY A 524 -38.13 -4.96 38.95
CA GLY A 524 -39.38 -5.74 39.04
C GLY A 524 -40.42 -5.42 37.98
N ASN A 525 -40.22 -4.39 37.16
CA ASN A 525 -41.12 -4.11 36.03
C ASN A 525 -40.94 -5.14 34.91
N ILE A 526 -42.02 -5.44 34.20
CA ILE A 526 -42.03 -6.34 33.04
C ILE A 526 -42.25 -5.50 31.79
N LEU A 527 -41.48 -5.79 30.74
CA LEU A 527 -41.67 -5.22 29.42
C LEU A 527 -42.36 -6.25 28.54
N TYR A 528 -43.41 -5.82 27.84
CA TYR A 528 -44.09 -6.65 26.86
C TYR A 528 -44.42 -5.83 25.61
N TYR A 529 -44.53 -6.51 24.47
CA TYR A 529 -44.91 -5.88 23.20
C TYR A 529 -46.41 -6.13 22.96
N ASP A 530 -47.22 -5.06 22.85
CA ASP A 530 -48.67 -5.16 22.72
C ASP A 530 -49.16 -5.32 21.26
N GLY A 531 -48.24 -5.54 20.34
CA GLY A 531 -48.50 -5.59 18.90
C GLY A 531 -48.31 -4.24 18.19
N LYS A 532 -48.28 -3.13 18.92
CA LYS A 532 -48.03 -1.78 18.37
C LYS A 532 -46.81 -1.10 18.98
N LYS A 533 -46.56 -1.29 20.27
CA LYS A 533 -45.44 -0.70 21.00
C LYS A 533 -44.97 -1.57 22.16
N TRP A 534 -43.77 -1.30 22.64
CA TRP A 534 -43.31 -1.81 23.93
C TRP A 534 -44.02 -1.07 25.05
N THR A 535 -44.73 -1.81 25.91
CA THR A 535 -45.46 -1.29 27.06
C THR A 535 -44.83 -1.82 28.35
N GLN A 536 -44.71 -0.94 29.34
CA GLN A 536 -44.21 -1.27 30.67
C GLN A 536 -45.37 -1.67 31.58
N LEU A 537 -45.33 -2.92 32.06
CA LEU A 537 -46.13 -3.36 33.18
C LEU A 537 -45.34 -3.11 34.47
N GLN A 538 -45.86 -2.25 35.35
CA GLN A 538 -45.23 -2.01 36.67
C GLN A 538 -45.11 -3.32 37.44
N ARG A 539 -44.14 -3.43 38.35
CA ARG A 539 -43.98 -4.61 39.22
C ARG A 539 -45.29 -4.92 39.95
N GLY A 540 -45.61 -6.20 40.07
CA GLY A 540 -46.76 -6.65 40.86
C GLY A 540 -46.55 -6.42 42.35
N ASN A 541 -47.64 -6.36 43.09
CA ASN A 541 -47.64 -6.40 44.55
C ASN A 541 -47.47 -7.84 45.05
N GLU A 542 -47.11 -7.98 46.32
CA GLU A 542 -47.03 -9.28 46.99
C GLU A 542 -48.35 -10.06 46.86
N GLY A 543 -48.25 -11.35 46.56
CA GLY A 543 -49.40 -12.23 46.33
C GLY A 543 -50.01 -12.13 44.93
N GLN A 544 -49.59 -11.20 44.06
CA GLN A 544 -50.06 -11.16 42.68
C GLN A 544 -49.29 -12.14 41.79
N ILE A 545 -50.01 -12.79 40.87
CA ILE A 545 -49.47 -13.61 39.79
C ILE A 545 -49.70 -12.93 38.44
N LEU A 546 -48.77 -13.13 37.51
CA LEU A 546 -48.90 -12.62 36.15
C LEU A 546 -49.85 -13.52 35.36
N LYS A 547 -50.98 -12.98 34.89
CA LYS A 547 -51.93 -13.66 34.00
C LYS A 547 -51.97 -12.94 32.64
N ILE A 548 -52.34 -13.66 31.59
CA ILE A 548 -52.69 -13.05 30.31
C ILE A 548 -54.19 -12.83 30.31
N ILE A 549 -54.62 -11.57 30.37
CA ILE A 549 -56.04 -11.18 30.34
C ILE A 549 -56.27 -10.46 29.03
N SER A 550 -57.14 -11.01 28.18
CA SER A 550 -57.44 -10.48 26.84
C SER A 550 -56.18 -10.24 25.98
N GLY A 551 -55.21 -11.15 26.06
CA GLY A 551 -53.95 -11.07 25.30
C GLY A 551 -52.90 -10.12 25.88
N VAL A 552 -53.16 -9.49 27.03
CA VAL A 552 -52.25 -8.54 27.68
C VAL A 552 -51.74 -9.07 29.03
N PRO A 553 -50.42 -9.07 29.29
CA PRO A 553 -49.87 -9.39 30.60
C PRO A 553 -50.39 -8.43 31.67
N THR A 554 -51.02 -8.98 32.71
CA THR A 554 -51.69 -8.22 33.78
C THR A 554 -51.45 -8.91 35.12
N TRP A 555 -51.16 -8.15 36.18
CA TRP A 555 -51.09 -8.69 37.54
C TRP A 555 -52.48 -8.98 38.09
N SER A 556 -52.66 -10.16 38.67
CA SER A 556 -53.94 -10.64 39.21
C SER A 556 -53.69 -11.35 40.54
N ASN A 557 -54.63 -11.28 41.47
CA ASN A 557 -54.59 -12.16 42.64
C ASN A 557 -54.87 -13.61 42.18
N PRO A 558 -54.27 -14.62 42.83
CA PRO A 558 -54.43 -16.02 42.49
C PRO A 558 -55.88 -16.42 42.24
#